data_AF-A0A1E8VWR7-F1
#
_entry.id   AF-A0A1E8VWR7-F1
#
_cell.length_a   1.000
_cell.length_b   1.000
_cell.length_c   1.000
_cell.angle_alpha   90.00
_cell.angle_beta   90.00
_cell.angle_gamma   90.00
#
_symmetry.space_group_name_H-M   'P 1'
#
loop_
_entity.id
_entity.type
_entity.pdbx_description
1 polymer ?
#
loop_
_entity_poly.entity_id
_entity_poly.type
_entity_poly.pdbx_seq_one_letter_code
_entity_poly.pdbx_strand_id
1 'polypeptide(L)'
;MGTSFQKALEIAKEKYPHEINYYEEYRDYYVFSHEDGIERVGGDYSPVVIRKSDYAALNYAPIFFNLSADAEDVGKVISEGQI
;
A
#
# COMPACT_ATOMS: atom_id res chain seq x y z
N MET A 1 7.98 -15.52 -16.32
CA MET A 1 7.16 -14.30 -16.46
C MET A 1 6.46 -14.10 -15.12
N GLY A 2 6.97 -13.21 -14.26
CA GLY A 2 6.26 -12.84 -13.04
C GLY A 2 5.15 -11.85 -13.38
N THR A 3 3.98 -12.01 -12.78
CA THR A 3 2.86 -11.08 -12.96
C THR A 3 3.17 -9.74 -12.28
N SER A 4 2.45 -8.66 -12.64
CA SER A 4 2.55 -7.36 -11.97
C SER A 4 2.36 -7.48 -10.45
N PHE A 5 1.44 -8.36 -10.04
CA PHE A 5 1.23 -8.69 -8.63
C PHE A 5 2.46 -9.29 -7.95
N GLN A 6 3.12 -10.27 -8.58
CA GLN A 6 4.26 -10.95 -7.96
C GLN A 6 5.43 -10.00 -7.73
N LYS A 7 5.69 -9.11 -8.70
CA LYS A 7 6.70 -8.06 -8.55
C LYS A 7 6.34 -7.08 -7.43
N ALA A 8 5.07 -6.67 -7.32
CA ALA A 8 4.62 -5.79 -6.26
C ALA A 8 4.76 -6.45 -4.87
N LEU A 9 4.42 -7.75 -4.77
CA LEU A 9 4.56 -8.52 -3.54
C LEU A 9 6.03 -8.67 -3.11
N GLU A 10 6.95 -8.90 -4.05
CA GLU A 10 8.39 -8.96 -3.75
C GLU A 10 8.89 -7.66 -3.13
N ILE A 11 8.53 -6.52 -3.74
CA ILE A 11 8.90 -5.19 -3.23
C ILE A 11 8.28 -4.94 -1.86
N ALA A 12 7.02 -5.34 -1.66
CA ALA A 12 6.35 -5.19 -0.37
C ALA A 12 7.05 -6.01 0.72
N LYS A 13 7.49 -7.24 0.41
CA LYS A 13 8.25 -8.10 1.35
C LYS A 13 9.62 -7.56 1.69
N GLU A 14 10.27 -6.83 0.78
CA GLU A 14 11.56 -6.16 1.06
C GLU A 14 11.40 -4.95 1.98
N LYS A 15 10.24 -4.30 1.95
CA LYS A 15 9.95 -3.06 2.69
C LYS A 15 9.25 -3.29 4.01
N TYR A 16 8.42 -4.32 4.10
CA TYR A 16 7.59 -4.59 5.25
C TYR A 16 8.29 -5.58 6.19
N PRO A 17 8.54 -5.20 7.46
CA PRO A 17 9.26 -6.07 8.40
C PRO A 17 8.43 -7.27 8.90
N HIS A 18 7.13 -7.30 8.59
CA HIS A 18 6.20 -8.34 9.04
C HIS A 18 5.77 -9.26 7.89
N GLU A 19 5.27 -10.45 8.23
CA GLU A 19 4.70 -11.35 7.25
C GLU A 19 3.45 -10.73 6.61
N ILE A 20 3.47 -10.55 5.30
CA ILE A 20 2.31 -10.12 4.53
C ILE A 20 1.36 -11.31 4.38
N ASN A 21 0.19 -11.22 4.98
CA ASN A 21 -0.87 -12.24 4.90
C ASN A 21 -2.19 -11.70 4.31
N TYR A 22 -2.27 -10.40 4.06
CA TYR A 22 -3.42 -9.72 3.46
C TYR A 22 -2.99 -8.78 2.33
N TYR A 23 -3.83 -8.66 1.31
CA TYR A 23 -3.65 -7.67 0.25
C TYR A 23 -5.00 -7.15 -0.28
N GLU A 24 -4.98 -5.91 -0.74
CA GLU A 24 -6.07 -5.29 -1.50
C GLU A 24 -5.54 -4.79 -2.84
N GLU A 25 -6.37 -4.94 -3.88
CA GLU A 25 -6.06 -4.44 -5.21
C GLU A 25 -7.00 -3.30 -5.57
N TYR A 26 -6.43 -2.12 -5.79
CA TYR A 26 -7.10 -0.95 -6.35
C TYR A 26 -6.71 -0.79 -7.81
N ARG A 27 -7.38 0.11 -8.55
CA ARG A 27 -7.09 0.35 -9.98
C ARG A 27 -5.59 0.57 -10.24
N ASP A 28 -4.98 1.46 -9.47
CA ASP A 28 -3.59 1.91 -9.68
C ASP A 28 -2.60 1.43 -8.59
N TYR A 29 -3.09 0.73 -7.56
CA TYR A 29 -2.28 0.33 -6.40
C TYR A 29 -2.52 -1.11 -5.97
N TYR A 30 -1.50 -1.69 -5.35
CA TYR A 30 -1.63 -2.82 -4.44
C TYR A 30 -1.36 -2.34 -3.02
N VAL A 31 -2.16 -2.76 -2.06
CA VAL A 31 -1.94 -2.52 -0.65
C VAL A 31 -1.66 -3.85 0.01
N PHE A 32 -0.58 -3.95 0.78
CA PHE A 32 -0.15 -5.17 1.47
C PHE A 32 -0.06 -4.90 2.96
N SER A 33 -0.54 -5.81 3.80
CA SER A 33 -0.47 -5.65 5.25
C SER A 33 -0.37 -6.99 5.97
N HIS A 34 -0.18 -6.89 7.29
CA HIS A 34 -0.32 -8.01 8.21
C HIS A 34 -1.63 -7.81 8.98
N GLU A 35 -2.58 -8.71 8.78
CA GLU A 35 -3.80 -8.80 9.57
C GLU A 35 -3.70 -9.95 10.57
N ASP A 36 -3.69 -9.60 11.85
CA ASP A 36 -3.80 -10.54 12.98
C ASP A 36 -5.06 -10.28 13.83
N GLY A 37 -5.98 -9.44 13.33
CA GLY A 37 -7.22 -9.07 14.01
C GLY A 37 -7.05 -8.03 15.12
N ILE A 38 -5.85 -7.46 15.29
CA ILE A 38 -5.56 -6.37 16.22
C ILE A 38 -5.49 -5.05 15.44
N GLU A 39 -6.38 -4.12 15.76
CA GLU A 39 -6.34 -2.76 15.21
C GLU A 39 -5.09 -2.02 15.71
N ARG A 40 -4.22 -1.63 14.77
CA ARG A 40 -3.01 -0.83 15.05
C ARG A 40 -3.04 0.43 14.20
N VAL A 41 -2.71 1.56 14.81
CA VAL A 41 -2.61 2.85 14.13
C VAL A 41 -1.14 3.26 14.05
N GLY A 42 -0.57 3.16 12.86
CA GLY A 42 0.81 3.59 12.58
C GLY A 42 1.89 2.63 13.08
N GLY A 43 3.16 3.02 12.85
CA GLY A 43 4.34 2.23 13.22
C GLY A 43 4.72 1.16 12.19
N ASP A 44 5.56 0.20 12.58
CA ASP A 44 6.09 -0.84 11.70
C ASP A 44 5.01 -1.77 11.10
N TYR A 45 3.81 -1.79 11.69
CA TYR A 45 2.63 -2.52 11.21
C TYR A 45 1.77 -1.73 10.22
N SER A 46 2.24 -0.56 9.77
CA SER A 46 1.53 0.21 8.75
C SER A 46 1.61 -0.53 7.40
N PRO A 47 0.51 -0.67 6.65
CA PRO A 47 0.55 -1.32 5.35
C PRO A 47 1.62 -0.76 4.40
N VAL A 48 1.94 -1.50 3.35
CA VAL A 48 2.80 -1.05 2.25
C VAL A 48 1.96 -0.89 1.00
N VAL A 49 2.04 0.28 0.37
CA VAL A 49 1.32 0.58 -0.87
C VAL A 49 2.29 0.55 -2.04
N ILE A 50 1.99 -0.23 -3.07
CA ILE A 50 2.79 -0.35 -4.28
C ILE A 50 2.00 0.22 -5.47
N ARG A 51 2.54 1.21 -6.16
CA ARG A 51 1.92 1.76 -7.38
C ARG A 51 2.17 0.86 -8.58
N LYS A 52 1.14 0.53 -9.36
CA LYS A 52 1.25 -0.40 -10.50
C LYS A 52 2.03 0.16 -11.69
N SER A 53 2.06 1.48 -11.90
CA SER A 53 2.72 2.11 -13.05
C SER A 53 4.23 1.94 -13.05
N ASP A 54 4.85 2.06 -11.89
CA ASP A 54 6.31 2.14 -11.73
C ASP A 54 6.86 1.28 -10.59
N TYR A 55 5.98 0.60 -9.85
CA TYR A 55 6.32 -0.25 -8.70
C TYR A 55 6.98 0.50 -7.53
N ALA A 56 6.79 1.82 -7.42
CA ALA A 56 7.21 2.57 -6.24
C ALA A 56 6.45 2.11 -4.99
N ALA A 57 7.20 1.82 -3.92
CA ALA A 57 6.66 1.58 -2.60
C ALA A 57 6.44 2.91 -1.87
N LEU A 58 5.21 3.15 -1.44
CA LEU A 58 4.76 4.31 -0.71
C LEU A 58 4.46 3.91 0.73
N ASN A 59 4.87 4.76 1.68
CA ASN A 59 4.47 4.60 3.08
C ASN A 59 2.95 4.79 3.19
N TYR A 60 2.31 3.93 3.97
CA TYR A 60 0.89 4.06 4.25
C TYR A 60 0.62 5.28 5.13
N ALA A 61 0.30 6.39 4.47
CA ALA A 61 -0.17 7.57 5.16
C ALA A 61 -1.68 7.43 5.43
N PRO A 62 -2.20 7.83 6.61
CA PRO A 62 -3.63 7.79 6.94
C PRO A 62 -4.53 8.57 5.95
N ILE A 63 -3.93 9.30 5.02
CA ILE A 63 -4.59 9.94 3.88
C ILE A 63 -5.32 8.91 2.99
N PHE A 64 -4.91 7.63 2.99
CA PHE A 64 -5.63 6.56 2.30
C PHE A 64 -7.03 6.28 2.90
N PHE A 65 -7.26 6.57 4.17
CA PHE A 65 -8.53 6.29 4.87
C PHE A 65 -9.55 7.44 4.84
N ASN A 66 -9.16 8.65 4.43
CA ASN A 66 -10.11 9.76 4.29
C ASN A 66 -10.75 9.84 2.89
N LEU A 67 -10.69 8.74 2.13
CA LEU A 67 -11.40 8.57 0.86
C LEU A 67 -12.75 7.90 1.13
N SER A 68 -13.65 8.66 1.77
CA SER A 68 -15.06 8.31 1.77
C SER A 68 -15.56 8.31 0.31
N ALA A 69 -15.96 7.14 -0.18
CA ALA A 69 -16.93 6.90 -1.25
C ALA A 69 -16.74 7.49 -2.67
N ASP A 70 -15.72 8.29 -2.98
CA ASP A 70 -15.53 8.87 -4.32
C ASP A 70 -14.09 8.62 -4.84
N ALA A 71 -13.80 7.35 -5.13
CA ALA A 71 -12.52 6.86 -5.63
C ALA A 71 -12.30 7.14 -7.14
N GLU A 72 -12.46 8.39 -7.59
CA GLU A 72 -12.05 8.83 -8.94
C GLU A 72 -10.70 9.55 -8.96
N ASP A 73 -10.21 10.06 -7.82
CA ASP A 73 -9.11 11.06 -7.81
C ASP A 73 -7.96 10.68 -6.85
N VAL A 74 -7.70 9.39 -6.64
CA VAL A 74 -6.56 8.91 -5.82
C VAL A 74 -5.21 9.42 -6.38
N GLY A 75 -5.17 9.79 -7.67
CA GLY A 75 -3.99 10.28 -8.38
C GLY A 75 -3.51 11.68 -7.97
N LYS A 76 -4.34 12.49 -7.31
CA LYS A 76 -4.08 13.93 -7.12
C LYS A 76 -3.57 14.31 -5.71
N VAL A 77 -3.77 13.43 -4.73
CA VAL A 77 -3.28 13.63 -3.35
C VAL A 77 -1.84 13.10 -3.17
N ILE A 78 -1.28 12.54 -4.24
CA ILE A 78 0.08 12.03 -4.33
C ILE A 78 1.07 13.16 -4.65
N SER A 79 0.92 14.33 -4.03
CA SER A 79 2.06 15.25 -3.97
C SER A 79 2.92 14.78 -2.82
N GLU A 80 3.93 13.99 -3.19
CA GLU A 80 5.23 13.83 -2.53
C GLU A 80 5.22 14.32 -1.08
N GLY A 81 4.92 13.41 -0.15
CA GLY A 81 5.13 13.66 1.27
C GLY A 81 6.59 14.06 1.48
N GLN A 82 6.81 15.35 1.67
CA GLN A 82 8.11 15.94 1.94
C GLN A 82 8.53 15.50 3.35
N ILE A 83 9.60 14.70 3.38
CA ILE A 83 10.55 14.36 4.47
C ILE A 83 10.01 14.50 5.90
#